data_AF-B9XH23-F1
#
_entry.id   AF-B9XH23-F1
#
_cell.length_a   1.000
_cell.length_b   1.000
_cell.length_c   1.000
_cell.angle_alpha   90.00
_cell.angle_beta   90.00
_cell.angle_gamma   90.00
#
_symmetry.space_group_name_H-M   'P 1'
#
loop_
_entity.id
_entity.type
_entity.pdbx_description
1 polymer ?
#
loop_
_entity_poly.entity_id
_entity_poly.type
_entity_poly.pdbx_seq_one_letter_code
_entity_poly.pdbx_strand_id
1 'polypeptide(L)'
;MRDHSPSRNADVGFYIIKRWQLVLLVLVGIVMGIRMGLSAEVIPPFVAEGTVTTPVYHPGNPESDHNKEADFRFAYSNGWWEVEIKYPHAKAHTPLVSDCMRIPDGVRSYILFAGNTNSKAMTGASACPMLFPAPGHWAELTAWLSFCPHPELPIIEGNRMRRFLNLPNCALDLFNDPRNEGTFAARYLEPEKAFLSELNITNNGYYIELMEDIRRYPPPYQNGFWEFRYEVLQTTNLNGHTFPTKAALKLGAILAHAESSMHTVTEINVKRISFSASDLARKNTAPEELFAFDHRPPNLEKDESKEYIVKHDQWKPVPRPEPVYPAKYFQLTNTNGFYQGLEALGGMNFCRGASNSVGNANTNLTVKYASMNNDDLQNVVRTFFIAAGLGLDANDLTSTGKSVTFYRRTGVVKVQATEQEIEIAGRALEMLQSLEK
;
A
#
# COMPACT_ATOMS: atom_id res chain seq x y z
N MET A 1 57.72 64.93 49.84
CA MET A 1 57.45 63.51 49.53
C MET A 1 55.96 63.37 49.33
N ARG A 2 55.54 63.00 48.12
CA ARG A 2 54.14 62.91 47.69
C ARG A 2 53.62 61.51 48.01
N ASP A 3 52.52 61.42 48.75
CA ASP A 3 51.73 60.20 48.89
C ASP A 3 50.43 60.35 48.08
N HIS A 4 50.24 59.45 47.11
CA HIS A 4 49.00 59.29 46.37
C HIS A 4 48.29 58.03 46.87
N SER A 5 47.17 58.22 47.58
CA SER A 5 46.20 57.16 47.91
C SER A 5 45.15 57.04 46.79
N PRO A 6 44.88 55.85 46.22
CA PRO A 6 43.84 55.69 45.22
C PRO A 6 42.45 55.57 45.87
N SER A 7 41.47 56.22 45.26
CA SER A 7 40.07 56.27 45.70
C SER A 7 39.33 54.95 45.41
N ARG A 8 38.74 54.37 46.45
CA ARG A 8 38.01 53.08 46.45
C ARG A 8 36.58 53.12 45.89
N ASN A 9 36.19 54.19 45.18
CA ASN A 9 34.78 54.39 44.80
C ASN A 9 34.44 54.03 43.34
N ALA A 10 35.42 53.60 42.52
CA ALA A 10 35.16 53.25 41.12
C ALA A 10 34.68 51.79 40.92
N ASP A 11 35.02 50.86 41.82
CA ASP A 11 34.79 49.43 41.60
C ASP A 11 33.37 48.93 41.93
N VAL A 12 32.62 49.66 42.78
CA VAL A 12 31.26 49.26 43.15
C VAL A 12 30.25 49.58 42.03
N GLY A 13 30.45 50.69 41.30
CA GLY A 13 29.60 51.07 40.17
C GLY A 13 29.70 50.08 38.99
N PHE A 14 30.90 49.57 38.72
CA PHE A 14 31.13 48.62 37.63
C PHE A 14 30.49 47.24 37.86
N TYR A 15 30.40 46.81 39.12
CA TYR A 15 29.79 45.53 39.48
C TYR A 15 28.26 45.54 39.37
N ILE A 16 27.63 46.67 39.70
CA ILE A 16 26.17 46.82 39.63
C ILE A 16 25.71 46.87 38.16
N ILE A 17 26.42 47.62 37.30
CA ILE A 17 26.06 47.76 35.88
C ILE A 17 26.18 46.42 35.13
N LYS A 18 27.22 45.62 35.40
CA LYS A 18 27.37 44.28 34.78
C LYS A 18 26.29 43.29 35.22
N ARG A 19 25.80 43.38 36.47
CA ARG A 19 24.72 42.51 36.96
C ARG A 19 23.39 42.80 36.27
N TRP A 20 23.07 44.08 36.05
CA TRP A 20 21.86 44.48 35.34
C TRP A 20 21.91 44.14 33.85
N GLN A 21 23.08 44.27 33.20
CA GLN A 21 23.26 43.82 31.81
C GLN A 21 23.09 42.31 31.65
N LEU A 22 23.59 41.51 32.59
CA LEU A 22 23.42 40.05 32.56
C LEU A 22 21.95 39.64 32.78
N VAL A 23 21.25 40.29 33.72
CA VAL A 23 19.82 40.04 33.97
C VAL A 23 18.98 40.45 32.76
N LEU A 24 19.30 41.59 32.12
CA LEU A 24 18.63 42.04 30.90
C LEU A 24 18.88 41.08 29.73
N LEU A 25 20.12 40.58 29.55
CA LEU A 25 20.45 39.60 28.52
C LEU A 25 19.78 38.25 28.75
N VAL A 26 19.66 37.81 30.00
CA VAL A 26 18.93 36.58 30.35
C VAL A 26 17.42 36.77 30.14
N LEU A 27 16.86 37.92 30.51
CA LEU A 27 15.44 38.23 30.25
C LEU A 27 15.15 38.37 28.76
N VAL A 28 16.01 39.02 27.98
CA VAL A 28 15.88 39.09 26.52
C VAL A 28 16.08 37.71 25.89
N GLY A 29 17.01 36.89 26.40
CA GLY A 29 17.20 35.51 25.97
C GLY A 29 16.01 34.59 26.29
N ILE A 30 15.36 34.78 27.44
CA ILE A 30 14.13 34.07 27.81
C ILE A 30 12.94 34.58 26.98
N VAL A 31 12.80 35.89 26.78
CA VAL A 31 11.71 36.46 25.98
C VAL A 31 11.87 36.16 24.48
N MET A 32 13.10 36.17 23.95
CA MET A 32 13.39 35.75 22.57
C MET A 32 13.35 34.23 22.42
N GLY A 33 13.78 33.46 23.43
CA GLY A 33 13.65 31.99 23.45
C GLY A 33 12.19 31.52 23.52
N ILE A 34 11.35 32.25 24.26
CA ILE A 34 9.88 32.02 24.29
C ILE A 34 9.22 32.47 22.98
N ARG A 35 9.77 33.46 22.26
CA ARG A 35 9.27 33.87 20.94
C ARG A 35 9.83 33.06 19.76
N MET A 36 10.91 32.31 19.93
CA MET A 36 11.45 31.39 18.92
C MET A 36 10.86 29.97 18.98
N GLY A 37 9.88 29.74 19.88
CA GLY A 37 9.09 28.51 19.96
C GLY A 37 7.60 28.67 19.64
N LEU A 38 7.19 29.78 19.03
CA LEU A 38 5.79 29.99 18.62
C LEU A 38 5.67 29.88 17.09
N SER A 39 4.83 28.94 16.66
CA SER A 39 4.42 28.62 15.28
C SER A 39 5.19 27.51 14.54
N ALA A 40 5.27 26.33 15.15
CA ALA A 40 4.69 25.17 14.47
C ALA A 40 3.46 24.83 15.31
N GLU A 41 2.27 25.10 14.77
CA GLU A 41 1.02 24.89 15.50
C GLU A 41 0.83 23.37 15.70
N VAL A 42 1.20 22.89 16.90
CA VAL A 42 1.20 21.46 17.21
C VAL A 42 -0.25 21.04 17.38
N ILE A 43 -0.78 20.31 16.39
CA ILE A 43 -2.08 19.66 16.52
C ILE A 43 -1.99 18.65 17.67
N PRO A 44 -2.80 18.80 18.74
CA PRO A 44 -2.76 17.89 19.86
C PRO A 44 -3.20 16.49 19.42
N PRO A 45 -2.70 15.41 20.07
CA PRO A 45 -3.16 14.05 19.79
C PRO A 45 -4.69 13.93 19.85
N PHE A 46 -5.28 13.26 18.87
CA PHE A 46 -6.73 13.16 18.75
C PHE A 46 -7.19 11.87 18.07
N VAL A 47 -8.48 11.59 18.22
CA VAL A 47 -9.19 10.52 17.52
C VAL A 47 -10.42 11.12 16.84
N ALA A 48 -10.60 10.86 15.56
CA ALA A 48 -11.82 11.16 14.80
C ALA A 48 -12.57 9.86 14.48
N GLU A 49 -13.87 9.85 14.74
CA GLU A 49 -14.75 8.70 14.49
C GLU A 49 -15.99 9.15 13.73
N GLY A 50 -16.50 8.28 12.88
CA GLY A 50 -17.70 8.57 12.10
C GLY A 50 -18.01 7.46 11.12
N THR A 51 -18.68 7.82 10.02
CA THR A 51 -19.06 6.87 8.97
C THR A 51 -18.43 7.21 7.65
N VAL A 52 -18.16 6.16 6.89
CA VAL A 52 -17.75 6.20 5.50
C VAL A 52 -18.88 5.63 4.68
N THR A 53 -19.28 6.35 3.63
CA THR A 53 -20.27 5.88 2.67
C THR A 53 -19.64 5.78 1.29
N THR A 54 -19.88 4.64 0.63
CA THR A 54 -19.52 4.42 -0.77
C THR A 54 -20.81 4.38 -1.58
N PRO A 55 -21.07 5.35 -2.47
CA PRO A 55 -22.24 5.29 -3.33
C PRO A 55 -22.11 4.09 -4.28
N VAL A 56 -23.19 3.33 -4.45
CA VAL A 56 -23.26 2.25 -5.45
C VAL A 56 -23.98 2.81 -6.66
N TYR A 57 -23.30 2.83 -7.80
CA TYR A 57 -23.93 3.19 -9.06
C TYR A 57 -24.62 1.97 -9.66
N HIS A 58 -25.94 2.06 -9.83
CA HIS A 58 -26.73 1.09 -10.58
C HIS A 58 -27.06 1.67 -11.96
N PRO A 59 -26.56 1.10 -13.07
CA PRO A 59 -26.91 1.55 -14.41
C PRO A 59 -28.43 1.56 -14.59
N GLY A 60 -29.01 2.72 -14.93
CA GLY A 60 -30.45 2.90 -15.14
C GLY A 60 -31.26 3.34 -13.91
N ASN A 61 -30.65 3.47 -12.73
CA ASN A 61 -31.27 4.10 -11.58
C ASN A 61 -30.57 5.45 -11.29
N PRO A 62 -31.25 6.61 -11.46
CA PRO A 62 -30.69 7.91 -11.13
C PRO A 62 -30.56 8.16 -9.62
N GLU A 63 -31.27 7.37 -8.80
CA GLU A 63 -31.08 7.37 -7.35
C GLU A 63 -29.90 6.46 -7.03
N SER A 64 -28.77 7.05 -6.64
CA SER A 64 -27.63 6.31 -6.12
C SER A 64 -28.02 5.66 -4.80
N ASP A 65 -28.25 4.35 -4.81
CA ASP A 65 -28.41 3.60 -3.56
C ASP A 65 -27.08 3.63 -2.79
N HIS A 66 -27.08 4.28 -1.62
CA HIS A 66 -25.93 4.30 -0.71
C HIS A 66 -25.80 2.94 -0.03
N ASN A 67 -24.99 2.02 -0.57
CA ASN A 67 -25.07 0.62 -0.14
C ASN A 67 -23.78 -0.02 0.41
N LYS A 68 -22.82 0.79 0.88
CA LYS A 68 -21.89 0.36 1.94
C LYS A 68 -21.63 1.51 2.90
N GLU A 69 -22.16 1.37 4.11
CA GLU A 69 -21.79 2.18 5.27
C GLU A 69 -20.79 1.39 6.11
N ALA A 70 -19.69 2.02 6.47
CA ALA A 70 -18.69 1.50 7.37
C ALA A 70 -18.41 2.55 8.45
N ASP A 71 -18.00 2.12 9.64
CA ASP A 71 -17.50 3.04 10.66
C ASP A 71 -16.00 3.24 10.45
N PHE A 72 -15.51 4.47 10.53
CA PHE A 72 -14.07 4.73 10.57
C PHE A 72 -13.64 5.23 11.95
N ARG A 73 -12.39 4.93 12.28
CA ARG A 73 -11.63 5.56 13.35
C ARG A 73 -10.29 5.99 12.80
N PHE A 74 -9.97 7.27 12.94
CA PHE A 74 -8.65 7.83 12.67
C PHE A 74 -8.02 8.25 13.99
N ALA A 75 -6.79 7.84 14.26
CA ALA A 75 -6.03 8.25 15.44
C ALA A 75 -4.73 8.92 15.02
N TYR A 76 -4.34 9.99 15.72
CA TYR A 76 -3.09 10.71 15.47
C TYR A 76 -2.38 11.08 16.76
N SER A 77 -1.04 10.93 16.76
CA SER A 77 -0.17 11.40 17.84
C SER A 77 1.28 11.54 17.36
N ASN A 78 1.85 12.74 17.42
CA ASN A 78 3.28 12.98 17.15
C ASN A 78 3.81 12.37 15.83
N GLY A 79 3.08 12.57 14.73
CA GLY A 79 3.45 12.02 13.41
C GLY A 79 3.10 10.55 13.20
N TRP A 80 2.69 9.84 14.25
CA TRP A 80 2.04 8.54 14.13
C TRP A 80 0.57 8.74 13.77
N TRP A 81 0.05 7.88 12.89
CA TRP A 81 -1.36 7.82 12.54
C TRP A 81 -1.81 6.39 12.25
N GLU A 82 -3.09 6.16 12.42
CA GLU A 82 -3.75 4.89 12.13
C GLU A 82 -5.20 5.13 11.69
N VAL A 83 -5.64 4.33 10.73
CA VAL A 83 -6.99 4.31 10.19
C VAL A 83 -7.54 2.90 10.29
N GLU A 84 -8.66 2.76 11.01
CA GLU A 84 -9.42 1.52 11.11
C GLU A 84 -10.79 1.74 10.48
N ILE A 85 -11.18 0.85 9.55
CA ILE A 85 -12.49 0.81 8.92
C ILE A 85 -13.20 -0.48 9.35
N LYS A 86 -14.40 -0.35 9.91
CA LYS A 86 -15.23 -1.47 10.38
C LYS A 86 -16.48 -1.60 9.55
N TYR A 87 -16.76 -2.81 9.09
CA TYR A 87 -17.92 -3.14 8.28
C TYR A 87 -18.94 -3.91 9.13
N PRO A 88 -19.92 -3.23 9.79
CA PRO A 88 -20.80 -3.85 10.78
C PRO A 88 -21.72 -4.94 10.20
N HIS A 89 -21.96 -4.92 8.89
CA HIS A 89 -22.81 -5.87 8.17
C HIS A 89 -22.02 -6.78 7.22
N ALA A 90 -20.75 -7.05 7.53
CA ALA A 90 -19.91 -7.94 6.75
C ALA A 90 -20.50 -9.36 6.66
N LYS A 91 -20.66 -9.87 5.44
CA LYS A 91 -21.02 -11.27 5.15
C LYS A 91 -19.77 -12.14 5.13
N ALA A 92 -19.94 -13.46 5.24
CA ALA A 92 -18.81 -14.40 5.12
C ALA A 92 -17.96 -14.10 3.88
N HIS A 93 -16.63 -14.15 4.04
CA HIS A 93 -15.63 -13.82 3.02
C HIS A 93 -15.62 -12.36 2.53
N THR A 94 -16.31 -11.45 3.22
CA THR A 94 -16.18 -10.00 2.98
C THR A 94 -15.35 -9.33 4.08
N PRO A 95 -14.70 -8.18 3.80
CA PRO A 95 -13.97 -7.44 4.82
C PRO A 95 -14.87 -7.12 6.02
N LEU A 96 -14.41 -7.49 7.21
CA LEU A 96 -14.97 -7.14 8.52
C LEU A 96 -14.26 -5.90 9.08
N VAL A 97 -12.93 -5.89 8.98
CA VAL A 97 -12.07 -4.76 9.38
C VAL A 97 -11.01 -4.57 8.31
N SER A 98 -10.72 -3.32 7.96
CA SER A 98 -9.51 -2.92 7.27
C SER A 98 -8.73 -1.97 8.15
N ASP A 99 -7.43 -2.12 8.22
CA ASP A 99 -6.55 -1.31 9.05
C ASP A 99 -5.35 -0.84 8.24
N CYS A 100 -4.95 0.41 8.49
CA CYS A 100 -3.79 1.01 7.87
C CYS A 100 -3.11 1.96 8.86
N MET A 101 -1.82 1.78 9.12
CA MET A 101 -1.07 2.61 10.08
C MET A 101 0.31 2.99 9.58
N ARG A 102 0.80 4.14 10.06
CA ARG A 102 2.19 4.55 9.91
C ARG A 102 3.10 3.63 10.73
N ILE A 103 4.13 3.10 10.09
CA ILE A 103 5.25 2.41 10.72
C ILE A 103 6.56 3.13 10.32
N PRO A 104 7.70 2.89 10.97
CA PRO A 104 8.97 3.44 10.49
C PRO A 104 9.20 3.10 9.00
N ASP A 105 9.58 4.11 8.21
CA ASP A 105 9.90 3.97 6.77
C ASP A 105 8.79 3.38 5.88
N GLY A 106 7.54 3.33 6.36
CA GLY A 106 6.43 2.89 5.53
C GLY A 106 5.06 2.92 6.18
N VAL A 107 4.16 2.12 5.63
CA VAL A 107 2.79 1.91 6.10
C VAL A 107 2.51 0.42 6.16
N ARG A 108 1.89 -0.03 7.25
CA ARG A 108 1.33 -1.39 7.38
C ARG A 108 -0.16 -1.34 7.03
N SER A 109 -0.66 -2.34 6.32
CA SER A 109 -2.10 -2.59 6.19
C SER A 109 -2.44 -4.07 6.36
N TYR A 110 -3.68 -4.35 6.80
CA TYR A 110 -4.26 -5.69 6.78
C TYR A 110 -5.77 -5.61 6.61
N ILE A 111 -6.38 -6.73 6.17
CA ILE A 111 -7.83 -6.89 6.10
C ILE A 111 -8.21 -8.16 6.87
N LEU A 112 -9.15 -8.02 7.82
CA LEU A 112 -9.84 -9.13 8.46
C LEU A 112 -11.11 -9.44 7.69
N PHE A 113 -11.33 -10.70 7.33
CA PHE A 113 -12.52 -11.16 6.63
C PHE A 113 -13.49 -11.84 7.59
N ALA A 114 -14.79 -11.55 7.47
CA ALA A 114 -15.82 -12.20 8.25
C ALA A 114 -15.90 -13.71 7.91
N GLY A 115 -16.11 -14.55 8.92
CA GLY A 115 -16.18 -16.00 8.76
C GLY A 115 -14.83 -16.72 8.68
N ASN A 116 -13.70 -16.00 8.74
CA ASN A 116 -12.39 -16.61 8.97
C ASN A 116 -12.24 -16.99 10.46
N THR A 117 -13.04 -17.95 10.92
CA THR A 117 -13.08 -18.45 12.31
C THR A 117 -12.22 -19.69 12.54
N ASN A 118 -11.49 -20.15 11.52
CA ASN A 118 -10.47 -21.17 11.70
C ASN A 118 -9.34 -20.57 12.52
N SER A 119 -9.34 -20.83 13.83
CA SER A 119 -8.42 -20.32 14.86
C SER A 119 -6.92 -20.64 14.64
N LYS A 120 -6.56 -21.19 13.47
CA LYS A 120 -5.19 -21.51 13.08
C LYS A 120 -4.66 -20.64 11.92
N ALA A 121 -5.52 -19.95 11.16
CA ALA A 121 -5.06 -19.12 10.05
C ALA A 121 -4.70 -17.71 10.56
N MET A 122 -3.41 -17.37 10.51
CA MET A 122 -2.96 -16.01 10.82
C MET A 122 -3.44 -15.03 9.75
N THR A 123 -3.79 -13.82 10.18
CA THR A 123 -4.15 -12.75 9.24
C THR A 123 -2.90 -12.23 8.55
N GLY A 124 -2.97 -12.14 7.21
CA GLY A 124 -1.92 -11.53 6.40
C GLY A 124 -1.92 -10.01 6.52
N ALA A 125 -0.74 -9.41 6.65
CA ALA A 125 -0.49 -7.98 6.60
C ALA A 125 0.58 -7.67 5.56
N SER A 126 0.59 -6.44 5.06
CA SER A 126 1.62 -5.95 4.15
C SER A 126 2.26 -4.68 4.70
N ALA A 127 3.58 -4.56 4.60
CA ALA A 127 4.30 -3.33 4.86
C ALA A 127 4.90 -2.78 3.56
N CYS A 128 4.42 -1.61 3.15
CA CYS A 128 4.91 -0.92 1.95
C CYS A 128 5.81 0.25 2.34
N PRO A 129 6.89 0.54 1.60
CA PRO A 129 7.70 1.75 1.77
C PRO A 129 7.03 2.98 1.12
N MET A 130 5.77 3.21 1.49
CA MET A 130 4.99 4.40 1.14
C MET A 130 4.53 5.08 2.43
N LEU A 131 4.29 6.38 2.39
CA LEU A 131 3.99 7.22 3.57
C LEU A 131 2.50 7.56 3.71
N PHE A 132 1.67 6.95 2.87
CA PHE A 132 0.23 7.15 2.76
C PHE A 132 -0.47 5.78 2.63
N PRO A 133 -1.79 5.69 2.90
CA PRO A 133 -2.53 4.45 2.71
C PRO A 133 -2.39 3.89 1.31
N ALA A 134 -2.30 2.56 1.19
CA ALA A 134 -2.08 1.91 -0.10
C ALA A 134 -3.17 2.33 -1.13
N PRO A 135 -2.79 2.64 -2.38
CA PRO A 135 -3.75 3.00 -3.44
C PRO A 135 -4.84 1.93 -3.62
N GLY A 136 -6.08 2.36 -3.85
CA GLY A 136 -7.24 1.46 -3.94
C GLY A 136 -8.01 1.29 -2.62
N HIS A 137 -7.42 1.65 -1.49
CA HIS A 137 -8.08 1.71 -0.17
C HIS A 137 -8.72 3.09 0.05
N TRP A 138 -9.80 3.37 -0.69
CA TRP A 138 -10.38 4.72 -0.78
C TRP A 138 -10.92 5.27 0.55
N ALA A 139 -11.46 4.40 1.41
CA ALA A 139 -11.96 4.80 2.71
C ALA A 139 -10.81 5.29 3.61
N GLU A 140 -9.74 4.51 3.66
CA GLU A 140 -8.53 4.78 4.43
C GLU A 140 -7.81 6.01 3.91
N LEU A 141 -7.67 6.12 2.58
CA LEU A 141 -7.07 7.29 1.94
C LEU A 141 -7.86 8.56 2.22
N THR A 142 -9.19 8.51 2.14
CA THR A 142 -10.05 9.69 2.40
C THR A 142 -9.96 10.12 3.86
N ALA A 143 -9.92 9.17 4.80
CA ALA A 143 -9.74 9.47 6.22
C ALA A 143 -8.36 10.07 6.49
N TRP A 144 -7.32 9.50 5.88
CA TRP A 144 -5.95 10.02 5.98
C TRP A 144 -5.82 11.43 5.40
N LEU A 145 -6.35 11.71 4.21
CA LEU A 145 -6.35 13.06 3.62
C LEU A 145 -7.09 14.08 4.50
N SER A 146 -8.13 13.64 5.20
CA SER A 146 -8.94 14.51 6.06
C SER A 146 -8.28 14.82 7.39
N PHE A 147 -7.64 13.82 8.02
CA PHE A 147 -7.25 13.93 9.42
C PHE A 147 -5.76 13.79 9.67
N CYS A 148 -4.94 13.42 8.68
CA CYS A 148 -3.49 13.51 8.85
C CYS A 148 -3.06 14.98 8.78
N PRO A 149 -2.49 15.57 9.85
CA PRO A 149 -1.89 16.89 9.75
C PRO A 149 -0.73 16.85 8.76
N HIS A 150 -0.69 17.81 7.83
CA HIS A 150 0.31 17.94 6.77
C HIS A 150 0.62 16.60 6.08
N PRO A 151 -0.36 15.98 5.39
CA PRO A 151 -0.18 14.67 4.79
C PRO A 151 0.99 14.69 3.80
N GLU A 152 1.87 13.68 3.90
CA GLU A 152 3.06 13.56 3.06
C GLU A 152 2.69 13.15 1.62
N LEU A 153 2.28 14.14 0.82
CA LEU A 153 1.96 13.94 -0.60
C LEU A 153 3.25 13.63 -1.41
N PRO A 154 3.22 12.70 -2.39
CA PRO A 154 4.36 12.27 -3.19
C PRO A 154 4.67 13.28 -4.30
N ILE A 155 5.06 14.48 -3.86
CA ILE A 155 5.44 15.60 -4.71
C ILE A 155 6.79 15.29 -5.35
N ILE A 156 6.90 15.54 -6.66
CA ILE A 156 8.16 15.37 -7.41
C ILE A 156 8.90 16.71 -7.41
N GLU A 157 8.35 17.70 -8.12
CA GLU A 157 8.88 19.05 -8.22
C GLU A 157 7.79 19.99 -8.73
N GLY A 158 7.78 21.24 -8.25
CA GLY A 158 6.82 22.26 -8.69
C GLY A 158 5.38 21.82 -8.45
N ASN A 159 4.56 21.83 -9.50
CA ASN A 159 3.16 21.41 -9.46
C ASN A 159 2.95 19.95 -9.92
N ARG A 160 4.00 19.11 -9.91
CA ARG A 160 3.93 17.70 -10.34
C ARG A 160 3.99 16.76 -9.14
N MET A 161 3.24 15.68 -9.24
CA MET A 161 3.25 14.62 -8.23
C MET A 161 3.08 13.23 -8.86
N ARG A 162 3.43 12.19 -8.10
CA ARG A 162 3.02 10.81 -8.40
C ARG A 162 1.55 10.63 -8.08
N ARG A 163 0.83 9.89 -8.94
CA ARG A 163 -0.62 9.68 -8.80
C ARG A 163 -0.89 8.51 -7.86
N PHE A 164 -1.95 8.62 -7.05
CA PHE A 164 -2.32 7.69 -5.97
C PHE A 164 -3.31 6.58 -6.39
N LEU A 165 -3.17 6.01 -7.58
CA LEU A 165 -4.28 5.26 -8.18
C LEU A 165 -3.96 3.81 -8.49
N ASN A 166 -4.87 2.93 -8.06
CA ASN A 166 -4.98 1.51 -8.42
C ASN A 166 -3.62 0.82 -8.64
N LEU A 167 -2.72 0.97 -7.67
CA LEU A 167 -1.50 0.19 -7.65
C LEU A 167 -1.83 -1.18 -7.04
N PRO A 168 -1.55 -2.29 -7.76
CA PRO A 168 -1.66 -3.60 -7.15
C PRO A 168 -0.56 -3.72 -6.09
N ASN A 169 -0.94 -3.86 -4.82
CA ASN A 169 -0.02 -4.07 -3.70
C ASN A 169 1.05 -2.96 -3.56
N CYS A 170 2.20 -3.29 -2.96
CA CYS A 170 3.36 -2.40 -2.83
C CYS A 170 4.19 -2.26 -4.12
N ALA A 171 3.57 -2.25 -5.32
CA ALA A 171 4.25 -2.18 -6.62
C ALA A 171 4.91 -0.80 -6.85
N LEU A 172 6.06 -0.59 -6.21
CA LEU A 172 6.82 0.66 -6.27
C LEU A 172 7.38 0.96 -7.66
N ASP A 173 7.64 -0.05 -8.47
CA ASP A 173 8.08 0.10 -9.85
C ASP A 173 7.02 0.82 -10.68
N LEU A 174 5.76 0.42 -10.56
CA LEU A 174 4.63 1.08 -11.20
C LEU A 174 4.35 2.46 -10.59
N PHE A 175 4.50 2.60 -9.27
CA PHE A 175 4.35 3.90 -8.61
C PHE A 175 5.39 4.91 -9.09
N ASN A 176 6.65 4.49 -9.19
CA ASN A 176 7.80 5.34 -9.52
C ASN A 176 8.03 5.49 -11.02
N ASP A 177 7.28 4.78 -11.87
CA ASP A 177 7.36 4.91 -13.32
C ASP A 177 7.22 6.39 -13.73
N PRO A 178 8.08 6.92 -14.60
CA PRO A 178 8.03 8.32 -15.02
C PRO A 178 6.71 8.72 -15.69
N ARG A 179 5.95 7.76 -16.22
CA ARG A 179 4.61 7.98 -16.82
C ARG A 179 3.50 8.06 -15.76
N ASN A 180 3.74 7.60 -14.53
CA ASN A 180 2.80 7.71 -13.42
C ASN A 180 2.90 9.08 -12.73
N GLU A 181 2.54 10.13 -13.47
CA GLU A 181 2.58 11.50 -12.96
C GLU A 181 1.37 12.32 -13.42
N GLY A 182 1.09 13.36 -12.66
CA GLY A 182 0.02 14.31 -12.89
C GLY A 182 0.40 15.69 -12.38
N THR A 183 -0.35 16.71 -12.79
CA THR A 183 -0.31 18.01 -12.13
C THR A 183 -1.23 18.00 -10.92
N PHE A 184 -0.90 18.79 -9.91
CA PHE A 184 -1.73 18.88 -8.70
C PHE A 184 -1.93 20.32 -8.22
N ALA A 185 -3.01 20.50 -7.47
CA ALA A 185 -3.29 21.68 -6.68
C ALA A 185 -3.81 21.26 -5.32
N ALA A 186 -3.17 21.73 -4.25
CA ALA A 186 -3.56 21.47 -2.87
C ALA A 186 -3.89 22.78 -2.15
N ARG A 187 -4.95 22.76 -1.35
CA ARG A 187 -5.30 23.83 -0.42
C ARG A 187 -5.48 23.24 0.97
N TYR A 188 -5.21 24.06 1.97
CA TYR A 188 -5.31 23.68 3.38
C TYR A 188 -6.39 24.51 4.08
N LEU A 189 -6.95 23.97 5.16
CA LEU A 189 -7.91 24.68 6.00
C LEU A 189 -7.20 25.81 6.75
N GLU A 190 -7.73 27.02 6.63
CA GLU A 190 -7.26 28.18 7.38
C GLU A 190 -7.83 28.16 8.82
N PRO A 191 -7.18 28.82 9.78
CA PRO A 191 -5.91 29.55 9.65
C PRO A 191 -4.65 28.69 9.81
N GLU A 192 -4.75 27.51 10.43
CA GLU A 192 -3.58 26.73 10.87
C GLU A 192 -2.88 26.00 9.72
N LYS A 193 -3.60 25.77 8.62
CA LYS A 193 -3.14 25.01 7.43
C LYS A 193 -2.69 23.60 7.75
N ALA A 194 -3.17 23.03 8.86
CA ALA A 194 -2.82 21.68 9.30
C ALA A 194 -3.44 20.61 8.41
N PHE A 195 -4.71 20.74 8.05
CA PHE A 195 -5.45 19.74 7.28
C PHE A 195 -5.71 20.21 5.85
N LEU A 196 -5.77 19.27 4.90
CA LEU A 196 -6.18 19.57 3.54
C LEU A 196 -7.65 20.04 3.52
N SER A 197 -7.92 21.09 2.75
CA SER A 197 -9.28 21.51 2.40
C SER A 197 -9.67 21.01 1.01
N GLU A 198 -8.71 20.93 0.10
CA GLU A 198 -8.90 20.49 -1.28
C GLU A 198 -7.61 19.89 -1.83
N LEU A 199 -7.71 18.81 -2.60
CA LEU A 199 -6.60 18.27 -3.39
C LEU A 199 -7.14 17.79 -4.74
N ASN A 200 -6.67 18.40 -5.82
CA ASN A 200 -6.99 17.99 -7.19
C ASN A 200 -5.75 17.44 -7.87
N ILE A 201 -5.89 16.34 -8.60
CA ILE A 201 -4.82 15.71 -9.37
C ILE A 201 -5.33 15.40 -10.77
N THR A 202 -4.54 15.75 -11.77
CA THR A 202 -4.79 15.40 -13.17
C THR A 202 -4.08 14.11 -13.55
N ASN A 203 -4.59 13.45 -14.59
CA ASN A 203 -3.88 12.40 -15.31
C ASN A 203 -3.30 13.00 -16.59
N ASN A 204 -2.06 12.67 -16.94
CA ASN A 204 -1.41 13.10 -18.18
C ASN A 204 -1.72 12.20 -19.40
N GLY A 205 -2.78 11.38 -19.32
CA GLY A 205 -3.25 10.51 -20.39
C GLY A 205 -2.74 9.07 -20.33
N TYR A 206 -2.35 8.58 -19.15
CA TYR A 206 -1.83 7.22 -18.94
C TYR A 206 -2.60 6.45 -17.88
N TYR A 207 -2.74 5.14 -18.06
CA TYR A 207 -3.29 4.24 -17.06
C TYR A 207 -2.40 3.04 -16.82
N ILE A 208 -2.54 2.49 -15.62
CA ILE A 208 -1.86 1.28 -15.21
C ILE A 208 -2.82 0.13 -15.52
N GLU A 209 -2.47 -0.71 -16.49
CA GLU A 209 -3.18 -1.96 -16.72
C GLU A 209 -2.74 -2.95 -15.64
N LEU A 210 -3.71 -3.64 -15.03
CA LEU A 210 -3.47 -4.54 -13.88
C LEU A 210 -2.24 -5.42 -14.14
N MET A 211 -1.19 -5.20 -13.32
CA MET A 211 0.03 -5.99 -13.20
C MET A 211 1.00 -6.06 -14.41
N GLU A 212 0.79 -5.34 -15.52
CA GLU A 212 1.60 -5.63 -16.73
C GLU A 212 2.22 -4.44 -17.50
N ASP A 213 1.61 -3.25 -17.57
CA ASP A 213 2.23 -2.09 -18.23
C ASP A 213 1.49 -0.77 -17.94
N ILE A 214 2.16 0.36 -18.19
CA ILE A 214 1.52 1.67 -18.26
C ILE A 214 1.23 2.01 -19.72
N ARG A 215 -0.06 2.15 -20.03
CA ARG A 215 -0.55 2.42 -21.38
C ARG A 215 -1.13 3.81 -21.49
N ARG A 216 -1.15 4.34 -22.73
CA ARG A 216 -1.77 5.62 -23.04
C ARG A 216 -3.27 5.42 -23.27
N TYR A 217 -4.09 6.30 -22.71
CA TYR A 217 -5.51 6.32 -23.03
C TYR A 217 -5.75 6.67 -24.51
N PRO A 218 -6.80 6.12 -25.14
CA PRO A 218 -7.25 6.57 -26.44
C PRO A 218 -7.84 8.00 -26.38
N PRO A 219 -8.08 8.66 -27.53
CA PRO A 219 -8.87 9.89 -27.55
C PRO A 219 -10.23 9.69 -26.86
N PRO A 220 -10.76 10.69 -26.13
CA PRO A 220 -10.23 12.06 -25.97
C PRO A 220 -9.21 12.22 -24.82
N TYR A 221 -8.95 11.19 -24.02
CA TYR A 221 -8.20 11.30 -22.75
C TYR A 221 -6.68 11.21 -22.90
N GLN A 222 -6.19 10.99 -24.12
CA GLN A 222 -4.76 10.87 -24.47
C GLN A 222 -3.89 12.08 -24.09
N ASN A 223 -4.50 13.25 -23.89
CA ASN A 223 -3.84 14.51 -23.51
C ASN A 223 -4.10 14.90 -22.04
N GLY A 224 -4.76 14.01 -21.29
CA GLY A 224 -5.04 14.18 -19.88
C GLY A 224 -6.46 14.61 -19.54
N PHE A 225 -6.78 14.48 -18.25
CA PHE A 225 -8.10 14.76 -17.68
C PHE A 225 -8.00 14.94 -16.16
N TRP A 226 -9.05 15.45 -15.53
CA TRP A 226 -9.18 15.47 -14.07
C TRP A 226 -9.50 14.08 -13.55
N GLU A 227 -8.61 13.53 -12.74
CA GLU A 227 -8.68 12.13 -12.35
C GLU A 227 -9.08 11.97 -10.88
N PHE A 228 -8.67 12.89 -10.03
CA PHE A 228 -8.83 12.80 -8.60
C PHE A 228 -9.17 14.17 -8.02
N ARG A 229 -10.18 14.19 -7.13
CA ARG A 229 -10.53 15.36 -6.33
C ARG A 229 -10.92 14.92 -4.93
N TYR A 230 -10.22 15.45 -3.96
CA TYR A 230 -10.59 15.44 -2.56
C TYR A 230 -11.07 16.84 -2.17
N GLU A 231 -12.15 16.92 -1.40
CA GLU A 231 -12.64 18.19 -0.84
C GLU A 231 -13.28 18.02 0.53
N VAL A 232 -13.04 18.97 1.41
CA VAL A 232 -13.76 19.15 2.67
C VAL A 232 -15.05 19.91 2.39
N LEU A 233 -16.18 19.28 2.72
CA LEU A 233 -17.52 19.82 2.48
C LEU A 233 -18.05 20.60 3.69
N GLN A 234 -17.65 20.20 4.88
CA GLN A 234 -18.05 20.83 6.14
C GLN A 234 -16.92 20.76 7.15
N THR A 235 -16.85 21.77 8.01
CA THR A 235 -15.86 21.87 9.09
C THR A 235 -16.53 22.15 10.43
N THR A 236 -15.74 22.04 11.49
CA THR A 236 -16.05 22.54 12.83
C THR A 236 -14.80 23.15 13.44
N ASN A 237 -14.96 23.97 14.48
CA ASN A 237 -13.83 24.46 15.26
C ASN A 237 -13.85 23.79 16.64
N LEU A 238 -12.74 23.16 17.02
CA LEU A 238 -12.57 22.51 18.31
C LEU A 238 -11.27 22.97 18.94
N ASN A 239 -11.37 23.58 20.13
CA ASN A 239 -10.23 24.11 20.88
C ASN A 239 -9.33 25.06 20.06
N GLY A 240 -9.94 25.86 19.18
CA GLY A 240 -9.21 26.79 18.32
C GLY A 240 -8.88 26.24 16.95
N HIS A 241 -8.83 24.92 16.77
CA HIS A 241 -8.42 24.30 15.50
C HIS A 241 -9.61 23.98 14.59
N THR A 242 -9.45 24.23 13.29
CA THR A 242 -10.47 23.87 12.28
C THR A 242 -10.31 22.42 11.83
N PHE A 243 -11.32 21.58 12.10
CA PHE A 243 -11.36 20.18 11.70
C PHE A 243 -12.41 19.92 10.61
N PRO A 244 -12.16 19.00 9.67
CA PRO A 244 -13.20 18.49 8.79
C PRO A 244 -14.29 17.76 9.60
N THR A 245 -15.56 17.97 9.23
CA THR A 245 -16.70 17.18 9.71
C THR A 245 -17.39 16.41 8.59
N LYS A 246 -17.22 16.85 7.34
CA LYS A 246 -17.64 16.12 6.16
C LYS A 246 -16.61 16.29 5.05
N ALA A 247 -16.22 15.21 4.40
CA ALA A 247 -15.29 15.24 3.27
C ALA A 247 -15.71 14.24 2.18
N ALA A 248 -15.32 14.50 0.94
CA ALA A 248 -15.61 13.63 -0.18
C ALA A 248 -14.36 13.40 -1.05
N LEU A 249 -14.22 12.17 -1.51
CA LEU A 249 -13.28 11.77 -2.54
C LEU A 249 -14.06 11.45 -3.82
N LYS A 250 -13.62 12.04 -4.92
CA LYS A 250 -14.19 11.91 -6.25
C LYS A 250 -13.12 11.46 -7.24
N LEU A 251 -13.50 10.54 -8.13
CA LEU A 251 -12.65 10.09 -9.24
C LEU A 251 -13.30 10.41 -10.58
N GLY A 252 -12.49 10.75 -11.57
CA GLY A 252 -12.96 10.93 -12.95
C GLY A 252 -13.35 9.59 -13.55
N ALA A 253 -14.59 9.43 -14.02
CA ALA A 253 -14.94 8.23 -14.79
C ALA A 253 -14.59 8.41 -16.25
N ILE A 254 -14.04 7.33 -16.81
CA ILE A 254 -13.87 7.17 -18.25
C ILE A 254 -15.10 6.42 -18.73
N LEU A 255 -16.21 7.14 -18.84
CA LEU A 255 -17.41 6.59 -19.47
C LEU A 255 -17.15 6.47 -20.97
N ALA A 256 -17.58 5.35 -21.56
CA ALA A 256 -17.35 5.01 -22.96
C ALA A 256 -17.90 6.04 -23.97
N HIS A 257 -18.74 6.98 -23.53
CA HIS A 257 -19.33 8.02 -24.36
C HIS A 257 -19.34 9.37 -23.62
N ALA A 258 -18.36 10.23 -23.96
CA ALA A 258 -18.28 11.68 -23.77
C ALA A 258 -18.89 12.32 -22.49
N GLU A 259 -18.01 12.56 -21.52
CA GLU A 259 -17.79 13.79 -20.70
C GLU A 259 -17.21 13.33 -19.36
N SER A 260 -16.04 13.86 -19.00
CA SER A 260 -15.37 13.54 -17.75
C SER A 260 -16.20 14.07 -16.58
N SER A 261 -17.13 13.27 -16.08
CA SER A 261 -17.81 13.54 -14.82
C SER A 261 -16.99 12.96 -13.68
N MET A 262 -16.78 13.78 -12.66
CA MET A 262 -16.20 13.32 -11.40
C MET A 262 -17.33 12.64 -10.62
N HIS A 263 -17.13 11.39 -10.23
CA HIS A 263 -18.08 10.64 -9.41
C HIS A 263 -17.53 10.53 -8.00
N THR A 264 -18.39 10.77 -7.01
CA THR A 264 -18.04 10.49 -5.61
C THR A 264 -17.82 8.99 -5.44
N VAL A 265 -16.66 8.62 -4.89
CA VAL A 265 -16.29 7.24 -4.59
C VAL A 265 -16.36 6.98 -3.09
N THR A 266 -16.14 8.02 -2.28
CA THR A 266 -16.17 7.90 -0.82
C THR A 266 -16.58 9.22 -0.20
N GLU A 267 -17.51 9.19 0.75
CA GLU A 267 -17.77 10.32 1.65
C GLU A 267 -17.49 9.90 3.08
N ILE A 268 -16.97 10.85 3.85
CA ILE A 268 -16.74 10.70 5.29
C ILE A 268 -17.63 11.69 6.02
N ASN A 269 -18.34 11.21 7.05
CA ASN A 269 -19.15 12.03 7.94
C ASN A 269 -18.69 11.79 9.39
N VAL A 270 -18.16 12.82 10.03
CA VAL A 270 -17.63 12.75 11.39
C VAL A 270 -18.77 12.81 12.40
N LYS A 271 -18.79 11.85 13.32
CA LYS A 271 -19.70 11.83 14.47
C LYS A 271 -19.04 12.41 15.72
N ARG A 272 -17.73 12.19 15.89
CA ARG A 272 -17.00 12.57 17.10
C ARG A 272 -15.54 12.88 16.80
N ILE A 273 -15.00 13.90 17.45
CA ILE A 273 -13.56 14.16 17.56
C ILE A 273 -13.25 14.23 19.06
N SER A 274 -12.24 13.48 19.51
CA SER A 274 -11.85 13.38 20.91
C SER A 274 -10.35 13.63 21.08
N PHE A 275 -10.00 14.38 22.13
CA PHE A 275 -8.61 14.61 22.57
C PHE A 275 -8.28 13.79 23.83
N SER A 276 -9.15 12.84 24.21
CA SER A 276 -8.94 12.05 25.42
C SER A 276 -7.81 11.03 25.22
N ALA A 277 -6.88 11.00 26.18
CA ALA A 277 -5.86 9.96 26.25
C ALA A 277 -6.44 8.54 26.31
N SER A 278 -7.64 8.36 26.88
CA SER A 278 -8.32 7.07 26.93
C SER A 278 -8.81 6.60 25.56
N ASP A 279 -9.26 7.53 24.71
CA ASP A 279 -9.70 7.23 23.34
C ASP A 279 -8.51 6.90 22.44
N LEU A 280 -7.38 7.56 22.65
CA LEU A 280 -6.10 7.24 22.00
C LEU A 280 -5.56 5.88 22.42
N ALA A 281 -5.67 5.54 23.72
CA ALA A 281 -5.21 4.27 24.27
C ALA A 281 -6.17 3.10 24.01
N ARG A 282 -7.36 3.34 23.44
CA ARG A 282 -8.32 2.29 23.10
C ARG A 282 -7.66 1.33 22.11
N LYS A 283 -7.48 0.07 22.53
CA LYS A 283 -6.93 -0.98 21.67
C LYS A 283 -7.83 -1.17 20.45
N ASN A 284 -7.21 -1.18 19.27
CA ASN A 284 -7.87 -1.53 18.03
C ASN A 284 -8.23 -3.02 18.00
N THR A 285 -9.05 -3.37 17.03
CA THR A 285 -9.50 -4.75 16.77
C THR A 285 -8.41 -5.61 16.12
N ALA A 286 -7.15 -5.19 16.24
CA ALA A 286 -6.00 -5.88 15.68
C ALA A 286 -5.92 -7.30 16.24
N PRO A 287 -5.65 -8.30 15.39
CA PRO A 287 -5.32 -9.63 15.86
C PRO A 287 -4.12 -9.60 16.80
N GLU A 288 -4.08 -10.52 17.76
CA GLU A 288 -2.93 -10.66 18.67
C GLU A 288 -1.62 -10.93 17.90
N GLU A 289 -1.74 -11.55 16.73
CA GLU A 289 -0.65 -11.99 15.88
C GLU A 289 -1.01 -11.84 14.39
N LEU A 290 -0.11 -11.23 13.62
CA LEU A 290 -0.21 -11.06 12.16
C LEU A 290 0.98 -11.73 11.46
N PHE A 291 0.76 -12.25 10.26
CA PHE A 291 1.81 -12.67 9.34
C PHE A 291 2.04 -11.54 8.33
N ALA A 292 3.19 -10.87 8.38
CA ALA A 292 3.44 -9.68 7.58
C ALA A 292 4.47 -9.92 6.46
N PHE A 293 4.14 -9.47 5.25
CA PHE A 293 5.04 -9.35 4.11
C PHE A 293 5.62 -7.94 4.07
N ASP A 294 6.91 -7.80 4.35
CA ASP A 294 7.61 -6.52 4.41
C ASP A 294 8.41 -6.24 3.15
N HIS A 295 7.98 -5.24 2.39
CA HIS A 295 8.60 -4.81 1.14
C HIS A 295 9.54 -3.60 1.31
N ARG A 296 9.75 -3.11 2.55
CA ARG A 296 10.62 -1.95 2.83
C ARG A 296 12.13 -2.21 2.74
N PRO A 297 12.66 -3.41 3.08
CA PRO A 297 14.10 -3.63 3.08
C PRO A 297 14.76 -3.25 1.75
N PRO A 298 15.88 -2.52 1.77
CA PRO A 298 16.59 -2.19 0.54
C PRO A 298 17.16 -3.47 -0.09
N ASN A 299 17.16 -3.52 -1.43
CA ASN A 299 17.69 -4.62 -2.25
C ASN A 299 16.83 -5.89 -2.34
N LEU A 300 15.52 -5.82 -2.08
CA LEU A 300 14.61 -6.88 -2.47
C LEU A 300 14.47 -6.91 -4.01
N GLU A 301 14.45 -8.10 -4.61
CA GLU A 301 14.09 -8.21 -6.03
C GLU A 301 12.60 -7.84 -6.22
N LYS A 302 12.22 -7.64 -7.48
CA LYS A 302 10.81 -7.39 -7.82
C LYS A 302 9.95 -8.55 -7.31
N ASP A 303 8.83 -8.21 -6.67
CA ASP A 303 7.88 -9.13 -6.06
C ASP A 303 8.38 -9.91 -4.82
N GLU A 304 9.57 -9.58 -4.29
CA GLU A 304 10.06 -10.15 -3.03
C GLU A 304 9.56 -9.38 -1.80
N SER A 305 9.56 -10.08 -0.66
CA SER A 305 9.29 -9.52 0.67
C SER A 305 10.05 -10.29 1.74
N LYS A 306 10.26 -9.66 2.89
CA LYS A 306 10.69 -10.35 4.11
C LYS A 306 9.48 -10.68 4.97
N GLU A 307 9.43 -11.90 5.48
CA GLU A 307 8.31 -12.38 6.27
C GLU A 307 8.54 -12.16 7.76
N TYR A 308 7.53 -11.61 8.44
CA TYR A 308 7.56 -11.34 9.88
C TYR A 308 6.31 -11.87 10.56
N ILE A 309 6.48 -12.31 11.80
CA ILE A 309 5.42 -12.44 12.78
C ILE A 309 5.33 -11.12 13.53
N VAL A 310 4.18 -10.44 13.47
CA VAL A 310 3.96 -9.17 14.17
C VAL A 310 3.05 -9.41 15.38
N LYS A 311 3.55 -9.11 16.58
CA LYS A 311 2.79 -9.17 17.85
C LYS A 311 2.90 -7.85 18.58
N HIS A 312 1.78 -7.19 18.87
CA HIS A 312 1.79 -5.88 19.54
C HIS A 312 2.73 -4.88 18.84
N ASP A 313 2.66 -4.83 17.51
CA ASP A 313 3.55 -4.04 16.64
C ASP A 313 5.05 -4.33 16.75
N GLN A 314 5.44 -5.42 17.42
CA GLN A 314 6.80 -5.94 17.40
C GLN A 314 6.97 -6.90 16.23
N TRP A 315 7.85 -6.53 15.30
CA TRP A 315 8.19 -7.31 14.12
C TRP A 315 9.28 -8.31 14.46
N LYS A 316 8.93 -9.60 14.53
CA LYS A 316 9.87 -10.69 14.71
C LYS A 316 10.03 -11.41 13.38
N PRO A 317 11.25 -11.58 12.83
CA PRO A 317 11.43 -12.39 11.64
C PRO A 317 10.74 -13.72 11.85
N VAL A 318 10.00 -14.21 10.84
CA VAL A 318 9.52 -15.59 10.89
C VAL A 318 10.76 -16.45 11.11
N PRO A 319 10.85 -17.19 12.23
CA PRO A 319 11.96 -18.11 12.43
C PRO A 319 11.79 -19.13 11.33
N ARG A 320 12.54 -18.99 10.25
CA ARG A 320 12.57 -20.03 9.24
C ARG A 320 13.20 -21.24 9.91
N PRO A 321 12.53 -22.39 10.03
CA PRO A 321 13.27 -23.62 9.97
C PRO A 321 13.57 -23.85 8.49
N GLU A 322 14.51 -23.10 7.90
CA GLU A 322 14.91 -23.37 6.52
C GLU A 322 16.40 -23.65 6.44
N PRO A 323 16.81 -24.90 6.16
CA PRO A 323 17.86 -25.11 5.17
C PRO A 323 17.65 -24.17 3.98
N VAL A 324 18.65 -23.33 3.69
CA VAL A 324 18.71 -22.56 2.46
C VAL A 324 18.83 -23.55 1.31
N TYR A 325 17.75 -23.76 0.57
CA TYR A 325 17.75 -24.62 -0.60
C TYR A 325 18.32 -23.86 -1.80
N PRO A 326 19.28 -24.44 -2.55
CA PRO A 326 19.77 -23.83 -3.78
C PRO A 326 18.64 -23.65 -4.79
N ALA A 327 18.77 -22.63 -5.65
CA ALA A 327 17.89 -22.43 -6.79
C ALA A 327 18.65 -22.76 -8.09
N LYS A 328 18.02 -23.53 -8.98
CA LYS A 328 18.54 -23.82 -10.31
C LYS A 328 17.51 -23.43 -11.37
N TYR A 329 18.02 -22.82 -12.43
CA TYR A 329 17.23 -22.39 -13.58
C TYR A 329 17.48 -23.36 -14.73
N PHE A 330 16.40 -23.93 -15.24
CA PHE A 330 16.41 -24.82 -16.39
C PHE A 330 15.83 -24.08 -17.58
N GLN A 331 16.67 -23.85 -18.59
CA GLN A 331 16.21 -23.30 -19.86
C GLN A 331 15.55 -24.42 -20.66
N LEU A 332 14.29 -24.24 -21.02
CA LEU A 332 13.62 -25.13 -21.96
C LEU A 332 14.07 -24.79 -23.37
N THR A 333 14.52 -25.81 -24.10
CA THR A 333 14.88 -25.71 -25.52
C THR A 333 13.64 -25.72 -26.41
N ASN A 334 12.55 -26.35 -25.95
CA ASN A 334 11.24 -26.32 -26.58
C ASN A 334 10.11 -26.24 -25.55
N THR A 335 9.44 -25.10 -25.49
CA THR A 335 8.27 -24.90 -24.61
C THR A 335 7.06 -25.72 -25.02
N ASN A 336 6.89 -26.01 -26.32
CA ASN A 336 5.74 -26.79 -26.81
C ASN A 336 5.83 -28.26 -26.38
N GLY A 337 7.03 -28.86 -26.45
CA GLY A 337 7.27 -30.22 -25.95
C GLY A 337 7.07 -30.33 -24.43
N PHE A 338 7.45 -29.30 -23.68
CA PHE A 338 7.16 -29.21 -22.24
C PHE A 338 5.65 -29.24 -21.95
N TYR A 339 4.85 -28.44 -22.67
CA TYR A 339 3.40 -28.46 -22.51
C TYR A 339 2.79 -29.83 -22.86
N GLN A 340 3.16 -30.41 -24.01
CA GLN A 340 2.69 -31.73 -24.44
C GLN A 340 2.97 -32.82 -23.40
N GLY A 341 4.16 -32.81 -22.82
CA GLY A 341 4.53 -33.77 -21.78
C GLY A 341 3.81 -33.53 -20.45
N LEU A 342 3.47 -32.27 -20.10
CA LEU A 342 2.56 -31.98 -18.98
C LEU A 342 1.15 -32.56 -19.22
N GLU A 343 0.63 -32.50 -20.46
CA GLU A 343 -0.66 -33.13 -20.81
C GLU A 343 -0.60 -34.65 -20.68
N ALA A 344 0.46 -35.26 -21.22
CA ALA A 344 0.63 -36.71 -21.25
C ALA A 344 0.82 -37.33 -19.86
N LEU A 345 1.54 -36.64 -18.96
CA LEU A 345 1.90 -37.17 -17.63
C LEU A 345 0.97 -36.68 -16.52
N GLY A 346 0.35 -35.50 -16.67
CA GLY A 346 -0.54 -34.91 -15.68
C GLY A 346 -1.99 -35.37 -15.77
N GLY A 347 -2.36 -36.18 -16.78
CA GLY A 347 -3.73 -36.67 -16.98
C GLY A 347 -4.75 -35.56 -17.28
N MET A 348 -4.27 -34.35 -17.61
CA MET A 348 -5.11 -33.21 -17.94
C MET A 348 -5.34 -33.15 -19.43
N ASN A 349 -6.60 -33.23 -19.81
CA ASN A 349 -7.04 -33.02 -21.18
C ASN A 349 -7.12 -31.52 -21.43
N PHE A 350 -6.17 -30.95 -22.17
CA PHE A 350 -6.27 -29.58 -22.72
C PHE A 350 -7.25 -29.55 -23.92
N CYS A 351 -8.35 -30.29 -23.82
CA CYS A 351 -9.11 -30.94 -24.88
C CYS A 351 -9.45 -30.09 -26.12
N ARG A 352 -9.35 -30.76 -27.28
CA ARG A 352 -9.95 -30.47 -28.58
C ARG A 352 -11.40 -29.96 -28.46
N GLY A 353 -11.61 -28.66 -28.61
CA GLY A 353 -12.85 -28.14 -29.20
C GLY A 353 -12.84 -28.44 -30.70
N ALA A 354 -13.77 -29.28 -31.16
CA ALA A 354 -14.03 -29.48 -32.58
C ALA A 354 -14.66 -28.21 -33.16
N SER A 355 -13.85 -27.35 -33.77
CA SER A 355 -14.32 -26.42 -34.79
C SER A 355 -13.82 -26.93 -36.13
N ASN A 356 -14.77 -27.35 -36.96
CA ASN A 356 -14.55 -27.68 -38.36
C ASN A 356 -13.98 -26.45 -39.09
N SER A 357 -12.65 -26.36 -39.20
CA SER A 357 -12.01 -25.55 -40.21
C SER A 357 -10.67 -26.17 -40.58
N VAL A 358 -10.61 -26.59 -41.84
CA VAL A 358 -9.44 -27.12 -42.53
C VAL A 358 -8.41 -25.99 -42.65
N GLY A 359 -7.20 -26.19 -42.11
CA GLY A 359 -6.03 -25.37 -42.43
C GLY A 359 -5.10 -25.08 -41.25
N ASN A 360 -3.89 -25.63 -41.33
CA ASN A 360 -2.71 -25.42 -40.48
C ASN A 360 -2.70 -26.00 -39.05
N ALA A 361 -1.97 -27.11 -38.91
CA ALA A 361 -1.78 -27.86 -37.67
C ALA A 361 -0.88 -27.17 -36.61
N ASN A 362 -0.17 -26.09 -36.93
CA ASN A 362 0.80 -25.47 -36.01
C ASN A 362 0.32 -24.19 -35.30
N THR A 363 -0.80 -23.59 -35.69
CA THR A 363 -1.30 -22.33 -35.12
C THR A 363 -2.32 -22.51 -34.00
N ASN A 364 -2.92 -23.70 -33.86
CA ASN A 364 -4.01 -23.95 -32.90
C ASN A 364 -3.55 -24.26 -31.47
N LEU A 365 -2.28 -24.63 -31.26
CA LEU A 365 -1.71 -24.87 -29.93
C LEU A 365 -1.41 -23.53 -29.23
N THR A 366 -0.76 -22.59 -29.94
CA THR A 366 -0.30 -21.30 -29.41
C THR A 366 -1.44 -20.39 -28.91
N VAL A 367 -2.60 -20.44 -29.56
CA VAL A 367 -3.78 -19.61 -29.21
C VAL A 367 -4.49 -20.12 -27.94
N LYS A 368 -4.38 -21.41 -27.62
CA LYS A 368 -5.10 -22.04 -26.48
C LYS A 368 -4.38 -21.89 -25.15
N TYR A 369 -3.05 -21.86 -25.16
CA TYR A 369 -2.27 -21.55 -23.96
C TYR A 369 -2.49 -20.08 -23.51
N ALA A 370 -2.86 -19.17 -24.42
CA ALA A 370 -3.06 -17.75 -24.11
C ALA A 370 -4.27 -17.48 -23.20
N SER A 371 -5.22 -18.41 -23.05
CA SER A 371 -6.42 -18.23 -22.22
C SER A 371 -6.34 -18.82 -20.81
N MET A 372 -5.26 -19.54 -20.47
CA MET A 372 -5.06 -20.10 -19.13
C MET A 372 -4.47 -19.02 -18.22
N ASN A 373 -5.07 -18.78 -17.06
CA ASN A 373 -4.49 -17.87 -16.07
C ASN A 373 -3.15 -18.45 -15.56
N ASN A 374 -2.25 -17.59 -15.08
CA ASN A 374 -0.93 -18.03 -14.65
C ASN A 374 -1.00 -18.98 -13.45
N ASP A 375 -1.98 -18.82 -12.55
CA ASP A 375 -2.12 -19.62 -11.33
C ASP A 375 -2.43 -21.09 -11.65
N ASP A 376 -3.36 -21.33 -12.57
CA ASP A 376 -3.71 -22.67 -13.05
C ASP A 376 -2.48 -23.32 -13.68
N LEU A 377 -1.73 -22.59 -14.51
CA LEU A 377 -0.49 -23.10 -15.11
C LEU A 377 0.57 -23.43 -14.05
N GLN A 378 0.77 -22.57 -13.04
CA GLN A 378 1.72 -22.86 -11.95
C GLN A 378 1.28 -24.08 -11.14
N ASN A 379 -0.02 -24.24 -10.89
CA ASN A 379 -0.56 -25.41 -10.19
C ASN A 379 -0.30 -26.71 -10.96
N VAL A 380 -0.46 -26.68 -12.30
CA VAL A 380 -0.14 -27.81 -13.17
C VAL A 380 1.35 -28.16 -13.09
N VAL A 381 2.22 -27.16 -13.24
CA VAL A 381 3.67 -27.36 -13.16
C VAL A 381 4.06 -27.94 -11.80
N ARG A 382 3.50 -27.41 -10.71
CA ARG A 382 3.75 -27.91 -9.35
C ARG A 382 3.31 -29.37 -9.22
N THR A 383 2.12 -29.72 -9.70
CA THR A 383 1.58 -31.09 -9.65
C THR A 383 2.46 -32.07 -10.40
N PHE A 384 2.96 -31.68 -11.57
CA PHE A 384 3.91 -32.51 -12.33
C PHE A 384 5.19 -32.78 -11.53
N PHE A 385 5.79 -31.76 -10.93
CA PHE A 385 7.01 -31.95 -10.15
C PHE A 385 6.78 -32.72 -8.84
N ILE A 386 5.60 -32.60 -8.22
CA ILE A 386 5.19 -33.49 -7.12
C ILE A 386 5.15 -34.94 -7.59
N ALA A 387 4.54 -35.21 -8.75
CA ALA A 387 4.50 -36.55 -9.33
C ALA A 387 5.89 -37.07 -9.73
N ALA A 388 6.80 -36.18 -10.13
CA ALA A 388 8.21 -36.49 -10.38
C ALA A 388 9.02 -36.77 -9.10
N GLY A 389 8.42 -36.60 -7.92
CA GLY A 389 9.04 -36.90 -6.62
C GLY A 389 9.66 -35.70 -5.91
N LEU A 390 9.33 -34.46 -6.31
CA LEU A 390 9.71 -33.28 -5.53
C LEU A 390 8.73 -33.11 -4.36
N GLY A 391 9.25 -32.92 -3.14
CA GLY A 391 8.45 -32.66 -1.95
C GLY A 391 7.89 -31.24 -1.92
N LEU A 392 6.98 -30.90 -2.83
CA LEU A 392 6.36 -29.57 -2.98
C LEU A 392 4.92 -29.51 -2.45
N ASP A 393 4.49 -30.50 -1.67
CA ASP A 393 3.15 -30.57 -1.09
C ASP A 393 2.94 -29.44 -0.09
N ALA A 394 1.97 -28.57 -0.36
CA ALA A 394 1.63 -27.44 0.50
C ALA A 394 1.19 -27.84 1.92
N ASN A 395 0.85 -29.11 2.14
CA ASN A 395 0.47 -29.65 3.46
C ASN A 395 1.65 -30.26 4.23
N ASP A 396 2.83 -30.39 3.62
CA ASP A 396 4.02 -30.96 4.24
C ASP A 396 4.96 -29.86 4.75
N LEU A 397 5.20 -29.82 6.07
CA LEU A 397 6.11 -28.85 6.68
C LEU A 397 7.57 -29.01 6.19
N THR A 398 7.94 -30.14 5.59
CA THR A 398 9.27 -30.33 4.98
C THR A 398 9.39 -29.69 3.59
N SER A 399 8.28 -29.23 3.02
CA SER A 399 8.23 -28.50 1.74
C SER A 399 8.48 -26.99 1.92
N THR A 400 8.51 -26.49 3.16
CA THR A 400 8.75 -25.08 3.46
C THR A 400 10.09 -24.63 2.85
N GLY A 401 10.07 -23.54 2.08
CA GLY A 401 11.24 -23.02 1.35
C GLY A 401 11.51 -23.65 -0.01
N LYS A 402 10.76 -24.69 -0.40
CA LYS A 402 10.84 -25.29 -1.73
C LYS A 402 9.82 -24.68 -2.68
N SER A 403 10.21 -24.40 -3.91
CA SER A 403 9.32 -23.84 -4.93
C SER A 403 9.68 -24.30 -6.32
N VAL A 404 8.69 -24.30 -7.20
CA VAL A 404 8.90 -24.40 -8.65
C VAL A 404 8.07 -23.29 -9.30
N THR A 405 8.70 -22.57 -10.22
CA THR A 405 8.06 -21.49 -10.98
C THR A 405 8.41 -21.63 -12.45
N PHE A 406 7.39 -21.61 -13.30
CA PHE A 406 7.58 -21.60 -14.75
C PHE A 406 7.36 -20.20 -15.33
N TYR A 407 8.41 -19.62 -15.90
CA TYR A 407 8.37 -18.33 -16.59
C TYR A 407 8.03 -18.54 -18.06
N ARG A 408 6.73 -18.47 -18.37
CA ARG A 408 6.18 -18.74 -19.70
C ARG A 408 6.84 -17.95 -20.83
N ARG A 409 7.11 -16.65 -20.63
CA ARG A 409 7.68 -15.77 -21.67
C ARG A 409 9.12 -16.13 -22.05
N THR A 410 9.90 -16.61 -21.08
CA THR A 410 11.32 -16.93 -21.26
C THR A 410 11.57 -18.43 -21.45
N GLY A 411 10.56 -19.27 -21.23
CA GLY A 411 10.70 -20.72 -21.27
C GLY A 411 11.62 -21.24 -20.17
N VAL A 412 11.65 -20.58 -19.01
CA VAL A 412 12.54 -20.95 -17.89
C VAL A 412 11.75 -21.60 -16.78
N VAL A 413 12.23 -22.72 -16.26
CA VAL A 413 11.73 -23.32 -15.02
C VAL A 413 12.75 -23.05 -13.91
N LYS A 414 12.36 -22.30 -12.89
CA LYS A 414 13.12 -22.14 -11.64
C LYS A 414 12.68 -23.21 -10.66
N VAL A 415 13.63 -23.97 -10.14
CA VAL A 415 13.41 -24.97 -9.08
C VAL A 415 14.27 -24.57 -7.89
N GLN A 416 13.64 -24.43 -6.72
CA GLN A 416 14.29 -24.19 -5.44
C GLN A 416 13.97 -25.38 -4.54
N ALA A 417 14.95 -26.24 -4.28
CA ALA A 417 14.76 -27.50 -3.55
C ALA A 417 16.12 -28.06 -3.08
N THR A 418 16.15 -29.24 -2.46
CA THR A 418 17.43 -29.93 -2.19
C THR A 418 18.21 -30.19 -3.48
N GLU A 419 19.54 -30.32 -3.41
CA GLU A 419 20.35 -30.66 -4.59
C GLU A 419 19.86 -31.95 -5.28
N GLN A 420 19.46 -32.96 -4.50
CA GLN A 420 18.88 -34.19 -5.01
C GLN A 420 17.56 -33.96 -5.77
N GLU A 421 16.67 -33.13 -5.24
CA GLU A 421 15.41 -32.78 -5.90
C GLU A 421 15.62 -31.92 -7.16
N ILE A 422 16.65 -31.07 -7.17
CA ILE A 422 17.06 -30.32 -8.35
C ILE A 422 17.56 -31.26 -9.45
N GLU A 423 18.33 -32.30 -9.10
CA GLU A 423 18.73 -33.33 -10.07
C GLU A 423 17.53 -34.10 -10.61
N ILE A 424 16.58 -34.48 -9.75
CA ILE A 424 15.34 -35.15 -10.15
C ILE A 424 14.55 -34.27 -11.12
N ALA A 425 14.41 -32.97 -10.81
CA ALA A 425 13.75 -32.01 -11.67
C ALA A 425 14.44 -31.88 -13.04
N GLY A 426 15.78 -31.84 -13.05
CA GLY A 426 16.57 -31.82 -14.29
C GLY A 426 16.28 -33.04 -15.17
N ARG A 427 16.30 -34.25 -14.59
CA ARG A 427 16.00 -35.49 -15.32
C ARG A 427 14.56 -35.52 -15.84
N ALA A 428 13.60 -35.06 -15.03
CA ALA A 428 12.20 -34.99 -15.43
C ALA A 428 12.00 -34.03 -16.63
N LEU A 429 12.68 -32.89 -16.62
CA LEU A 429 12.68 -31.93 -17.72
C LEU A 429 13.37 -32.46 -18.98
N GLU A 430 14.49 -33.17 -18.84
CA GLU A 430 15.16 -33.85 -19.96
C GLU A 430 14.27 -34.92 -20.60
N MET A 431 13.57 -35.71 -19.78
CA MET A 431 12.59 -36.70 -20.26
C MET A 431 11.47 -36.03 -21.05
N LEU A 432 10.89 -34.94 -20.53
CA LEU A 432 9.87 -34.16 -21.23
C LEU A 432 10.36 -33.63 -22.58
N GLN A 433 11.60 -33.14 -22.64
CA GLN A 433 12.21 -32.65 -23.88
C GLN A 433 12.58 -33.76 -24.86
N SER A 434 12.74 -35.00 -24.40
CA SER A 434 13.08 -36.16 -25.23
C SER A 434 11.88 -36.82 -25.91
N LEU A 435 10.65 -36.58 -25.43
CA LEU A 435 9.40 -37.15 -25.96
C LEU A 435 9.01 -36.64 -27.36
N GLU A 436 9.81 -35.77 -27.96
CA GLU A 436 9.60 -35.17 -29.29
C GLU A 436 10.54 -35.75 -30.37
N LYS A 437 11.46 -36.66 -30.01
CA LYS A 437 12.23 -37.47 -30.97
C LYS A 437 11.57 -38.81 -31.19
#